data_AF-A0A447PVT3-F1
#
_entry.id   AF-A0A447PVT3-F1
#
_cell.length_a   1.000
_cell.length_b   1.000
_cell.length_c   1.000
_cell.angle_alpha   90.00
_cell.angle_beta   90.00
_cell.angle_gamma   90.00
#
_symmetry.space_group_name_H-M   'P 1'
#
loop_
_entity.id
_entity.type
_entity.pdbx_description
1 polymer ?
#
loop_
_entity_poly.entity_id
_entity_poly.type
_entity_poly.pdbx_seq_one_letter_code
_entity_poly.pdbx_strand_id
1 'polypeptide(L)'
;MRKIKEAFLAIRIEQLLNKNEILELYLNKIYLGYRAYGVGAAAQVYFGKTVDQLSLSEMAVIAGLPKAPSTFNPLYSMDRAIARRNVVLSRMLSEGYITQAQYNQARSEPIDANYHAPEIAFSAPYLSEMVRQEMYNRYGESAYEDGYRIYTTITRKVQQAAQQAVRNNVLDYDMRHGYRGPANVLWKVGETAWDSKKITDTLKALPTYGPLLPAVVTSANPQEATAALADGTSVSLRMEGMRWARPYRSDTQQGPTPRKVTDVVQTGQQIWVRQVDNDWWLAQVPEVNSALVSLNPQTGAVLALVGGFDFNQSKFNRATQALRQVGSNIKPFLYTAAMDKGLTLASMLNDVPISRWDAGQVQTGVRKTPRRSTPDRFVYARGWGSRKTW
;
A
#
# COMPACT_ATOMS: atom_id res chain seq x y z
N MET A 1 14.50 -33.62 24.41
CA MET A 1 13.01 -33.58 24.38
C MET A 1 12.43 -33.45 22.96
N ARG A 2 12.79 -32.44 22.13
CA ARG A 2 12.25 -32.29 20.75
C ARG A 2 12.43 -33.51 19.84
N LYS A 3 13.66 -34.02 19.70
CA LYS A 3 13.94 -35.21 18.86
C LYS A 3 13.21 -36.48 19.28
N ILE A 4 12.93 -36.64 20.57
CA ILE A 4 12.18 -37.79 21.10
C ILE A 4 10.70 -37.67 20.72
N LYS A 5 10.11 -36.46 20.80
CA LYS A 5 8.74 -36.21 20.33
C LYS A 5 8.60 -36.40 18.81
N GLU A 6 9.58 -35.95 18.03
CA GLU A 6 9.63 -36.15 16.57
C GLU A 6 9.70 -37.66 16.21
N ALA A 7 10.45 -38.46 16.97
CA ALA A 7 10.53 -39.91 16.77
C ALA A 7 9.19 -40.62 17.02
N PHE A 8 8.49 -40.30 18.12
CA PHE A 8 7.15 -40.85 18.37
C PHE A 8 6.12 -40.43 17.32
N LEU A 9 6.21 -39.19 16.83
CA LEU A 9 5.34 -38.70 15.76
C LEU A 9 5.62 -39.41 14.43
N ALA A 10 6.90 -39.65 14.10
CA ALA A 10 7.29 -40.39 12.90
C ALA A 10 6.75 -41.83 12.92
N ILE A 11 6.87 -42.54 14.05
CA ILE A 11 6.32 -43.89 14.22
C ILE A 11 4.78 -43.88 14.04
N ARG A 12 4.11 -42.88 14.62
CA ARG A 12 2.65 -42.71 14.48
C ARG A 12 2.24 -42.47 13.02
N ILE A 13 3.01 -41.68 12.28
CA ILE A 13 2.78 -41.40 10.86
C ILE A 13 2.99 -42.65 10.01
N GLU A 14 4.06 -43.42 10.23
CA GLU A 14 4.33 -44.68 9.50
C GLU A 14 3.31 -45.78 9.77
N GLN A 15 2.62 -45.76 10.92
CA GLN A 15 1.52 -46.68 11.21
C GLN A 15 0.21 -46.31 10.51
N LEU A 16 0.04 -45.05 10.12
CA LEU A 16 -1.20 -44.52 9.55
C LEU A 16 -1.13 -44.28 8.03
N LEU A 17 0.07 -44.08 7.49
CA LEU A 17 0.32 -43.74 6.09
C LEU A 17 1.40 -44.64 5.49
N ASN A 18 1.25 -44.97 4.21
CA ASN A 18 2.26 -45.69 3.45
C ASN A 18 3.40 -44.75 2.98
N LYS A 19 4.52 -45.32 2.48
CA LYS A 19 5.70 -44.54 2.07
C LYS A 19 5.40 -43.48 1.00
N ASN A 20 4.48 -43.76 0.08
CA ASN A 20 4.12 -42.82 -0.97
C ASN A 20 3.32 -41.65 -0.40
N GLU A 21 2.38 -41.91 0.51
CA GLU A 21 1.61 -40.89 1.21
C GLU A 21 2.50 -40.02 2.11
N ILE A 22 3.50 -40.60 2.77
CA ILE A 22 4.50 -39.85 3.56
C ILE A 22 5.31 -38.93 2.66
N LEU A 23 5.78 -39.43 1.51
CA LEU A 23 6.52 -38.64 0.54
C LEU A 23 5.65 -37.53 -0.04
N GLU A 24 4.40 -37.82 -0.41
CA GLU A 24 3.44 -36.83 -0.90
C GLU A 24 3.22 -35.72 0.14
N LEU A 25 2.97 -36.09 1.40
CA LEU A 25 2.78 -35.13 2.49
C LEU A 25 4.03 -34.27 2.69
N TYR A 26 5.22 -34.87 2.64
CA TYR A 26 6.48 -34.13 2.71
C TYR A 26 6.63 -33.15 1.54
N LEU A 27 6.43 -33.62 0.30
CA LEU A 27 6.56 -32.83 -0.92
C LEU A 27 5.55 -31.68 -0.98
N ASN A 28 4.40 -31.79 -0.32
CA ASN A 28 3.39 -30.73 -0.25
C ASN A 28 3.63 -29.74 0.91
N LYS A 29 4.37 -30.13 1.96
CA LYS A 29 4.55 -29.29 3.16
C LYS A 29 5.94 -28.66 3.32
N ILE A 30 6.96 -29.19 2.65
CA ILE A 30 8.34 -28.73 2.84
C ILE A 30 8.50 -27.24 2.48
N TYR A 31 9.13 -26.46 3.35
CA TYR A 31 9.43 -25.06 3.07
C TYR A 31 10.63 -24.94 2.11
N LEU A 32 10.42 -24.27 0.99
CA LEU A 32 11.39 -24.16 -0.11
C LEU A 32 11.86 -22.73 -0.38
N GLY A 33 11.51 -21.77 0.49
CA GLY A 33 11.93 -20.36 0.37
C GLY A 33 10.88 -19.50 -0.31
N TYR A 34 10.99 -18.16 -0.18
CA TYR A 34 10.05 -17.20 -0.79
C TYR A 34 8.56 -17.50 -0.53
N ARG A 35 8.24 -18.04 0.66
CA ARG A 35 6.88 -18.49 1.05
C ARG A 35 6.31 -19.64 0.20
N ALA A 36 7.15 -20.35 -0.55
CA ALA A 36 6.77 -21.59 -1.22
C ALA A 36 6.80 -22.75 -0.20
N TYR A 37 5.62 -23.31 0.08
CA TYR A 37 5.45 -24.56 0.82
C TYR A 37 5.02 -25.64 -0.17
N GLY A 38 5.88 -26.63 -0.33
CA GLY A 38 5.71 -27.74 -1.25
C GLY A 38 6.24 -27.47 -2.67
N VAL A 39 6.54 -28.56 -3.38
CA VAL A 39 7.22 -28.55 -4.68
C VAL A 39 6.40 -27.87 -5.77
N GLY A 40 5.07 -27.98 -5.74
CA GLY A 40 4.19 -27.28 -6.68
C GLY A 40 4.22 -25.76 -6.50
N ALA A 41 4.22 -25.29 -5.25
CA ALA A 41 4.38 -23.86 -4.97
C ALA A 41 5.75 -23.35 -5.40
N ALA A 42 6.82 -24.12 -5.20
CA ALA A 42 8.16 -23.75 -5.64
C ALA A 42 8.29 -23.71 -7.17
N ALA A 43 7.69 -24.67 -7.87
CA ALA A 43 7.64 -24.70 -9.34
C ALA A 43 7.00 -23.41 -9.89
N GLN A 44 5.88 -23.01 -9.30
CA GLN A 44 5.22 -21.76 -9.66
C GLN A 44 6.09 -20.56 -9.29
N VAL A 45 6.51 -20.42 -8.02
CA VAL A 45 7.20 -19.22 -7.51
C VAL A 45 8.51 -18.93 -8.24
N TYR A 46 9.28 -19.96 -8.59
CA TYR A 46 10.60 -19.81 -9.20
C TYR A 46 10.59 -19.85 -10.73
N PHE A 47 9.70 -20.61 -11.35
CA PHE A 47 9.74 -20.88 -12.79
C PHE A 47 8.43 -20.59 -13.52
N GLY A 48 7.35 -20.26 -12.80
CA GLY A 48 6.04 -19.99 -13.39
C GLY A 48 5.41 -21.22 -14.02
N LYS A 49 5.80 -22.43 -13.57
CA LYS A 49 5.46 -23.72 -14.16
C LYS A 49 4.70 -24.61 -13.19
N THR A 50 3.91 -25.52 -13.75
CA THR A 50 3.41 -26.69 -13.01
C THR A 50 4.51 -27.75 -12.89
N VAL A 51 4.38 -28.69 -11.93
CA VAL A 51 5.44 -29.67 -11.61
C VAL A 51 5.81 -30.54 -12.81
N ASP A 52 4.83 -30.91 -13.63
CA ASP A 52 4.96 -31.71 -14.86
C ASP A 52 5.68 -30.98 -16.00
N GLN A 53 5.78 -29.65 -15.93
CA GLN A 53 6.47 -28.81 -16.91
C GLN A 53 7.94 -28.53 -16.56
N LEU A 54 8.39 -28.96 -15.38
CA LEU A 54 9.75 -28.70 -14.94
C LEU A 54 10.77 -29.52 -15.75
N SER A 55 11.89 -28.90 -16.09
CA SER A 55 13.05 -29.63 -16.60
C SER A 55 13.79 -30.36 -15.47
N LEU A 56 14.64 -31.32 -15.84
CA LEU A 56 15.50 -32.02 -14.88
C LEU A 56 16.41 -31.05 -14.10
N SER A 57 16.89 -29.99 -14.75
CA SER A 57 17.68 -28.92 -14.12
C SER A 57 16.86 -28.20 -13.05
N GLU A 58 15.62 -27.82 -13.35
CA GLU A 58 14.72 -27.11 -12.43
C GLU A 58 14.28 -28.00 -11.26
N MET A 59 13.96 -29.27 -11.52
CA MET A 59 13.67 -30.25 -10.46
C MET A 59 14.85 -30.39 -9.49
N ALA A 60 16.08 -30.45 -10.02
CA ALA A 60 17.29 -30.54 -9.20
C ALA A 60 17.57 -29.27 -8.39
N VAL A 61 17.17 -28.08 -8.88
CA VAL A 61 17.19 -26.85 -8.08
C VAL A 61 16.25 -27.00 -6.89
N ILE A 62 14.97 -27.32 -7.14
CA ILE A 62 13.94 -27.43 -6.09
C ILE A 62 14.34 -28.47 -5.04
N ALA A 63 14.79 -29.66 -5.45
CA ALA A 63 15.24 -30.72 -4.56
C ALA A 63 16.48 -30.34 -3.73
N GLY A 64 17.25 -29.33 -4.17
CA GLY A 64 18.41 -28.81 -3.46
C GLY A 64 18.07 -27.86 -2.31
N LEU A 65 16.89 -27.24 -2.33
CA LEU A 65 16.46 -26.16 -1.43
C LEU A 65 16.23 -26.56 0.03
N PRO A 66 15.67 -27.74 0.38
CA PRO A 66 15.35 -28.09 1.77
C PRO A 66 16.52 -27.92 2.76
N LYS A 67 17.76 -28.07 2.28
CA LYS A 67 18.98 -27.91 3.11
C LYS A 67 19.16 -26.47 3.61
N ALA A 68 18.88 -25.47 2.78
CA ALA A 68 19.02 -24.07 3.13
C ALA A 68 18.17 -23.20 2.16
N PRO A 69 16.85 -23.21 2.31
CA PRO A 69 15.93 -22.63 1.33
C PRO A 69 16.12 -21.11 1.17
N SER A 70 16.55 -20.42 2.22
CA SER A 70 16.79 -18.97 2.18
C SER A 70 18.06 -18.57 1.43
N THR A 71 19.04 -19.46 1.26
CA THR A 71 20.37 -19.11 0.69
C THR A 71 20.73 -19.84 -0.60
N PHE A 72 20.09 -20.99 -0.88
CA PHE A 72 20.28 -21.76 -2.12
C PHE A 72 19.21 -21.49 -3.18
N ASN A 73 18.23 -20.63 -2.91
CA ASN A 73 17.24 -20.28 -3.91
C ASN A 73 17.82 -19.33 -4.98
N PRO A 74 17.38 -19.46 -6.25
CA PRO A 74 17.97 -18.72 -7.36
C PRO A 74 17.62 -17.22 -7.38
N LEU A 75 16.55 -16.80 -6.70
CA LEU A 75 16.16 -15.38 -6.58
C LEU A 75 17.06 -14.61 -5.59
N TYR A 76 17.67 -15.32 -4.64
CA TYR A 76 18.61 -14.74 -3.68
C TYR A 76 20.05 -14.81 -4.20
N SER A 77 20.48 -15.98 -4.70
CA SER A 77 21.84 -16.16 -5.23
C SER A 77 21.88 -17.25 -6.29
N MET A 78 22.01 -16.82 -7.55
CA MET A 78 22.07 -17.70 -8.70
C MET A 78 23.26 -18.67 -8.63
N ASP A 79 24.45 -18.18 -8.29
CA ASP A 79 25.67 -19.02 -8.20
C ASP A 79 25.53 -20.15 -7.19
N ARG A 80 24.95 -19.86 -6.01
CA ARG A 80 24.72 -20.85 -4.97
C ARG A 80 23.67 -21.87 -5.39
N ALA A 81 22.62 -21.43 -6.09
CA ALA A 81 21.61 -22.32 -6.65
C ALA A 81 22.21 -23.28 -7.68
N ILE A 82 23.05 -22.78 -8.60
CA ILE A 82 23.76 -23.60 -9.61
C ILE A 82 24.65 -24.64 -8.94
N ALA A 83 25.47 -24.22 -7.98
CA ALA A 83 26.36 -25.13 -7.26
C ALA A 83 25.56 -26.24 -6.55
N ARG A 84 24.45 -25.86 -5.90
CA ARG A 84 23.59 -26.82 -5.18
C ARG A 84 22.87 -27.79 -6.14
N ARG A 85 22.33 -27.29 -7.25
CA ARG A 85 21.71 -28.09 -8.32
C ARG A 85 22.69 -29.14 -8.84
N ASN A 86 23.94 -28.74 -9.12
CA ASN A 86 24.94 -29.66 -9.67
C ASN A 86 25.30 -30.79 -8.69
N VAL A 87 25.25 -30.53 -7.38
CA VAL A 87 25.41 -31.57 -6.35
C VAL A 87 24.24 -32.57 -6.40
N VAL A 88 23.00 -32.09 -6.57
CA VAL A 88 21.82 -32.96 -6.70
C VAL A 88 21.92 -33.81 -7.96
N LEU A 89 22.20 -33.19 -9.12
CA LEU A 89 22.38 -33.91 -10.39
C LEU A 89 23.47 -34.98 -10.30
N SER A 90 24.60 -34.67 -9.63
CA SER A 90 25.70 -35.63 -9.46
C SER A 90 25.28 -36.84 -8.64
N ARG A 91 24.44 -36.65 -7.62
CA ARG A 91 23.88 -37.75 -6.82
C ARG A 91 22.85 -38.56 -7.61
N MET A 92 21.99 -37.90 -8.38
CA MET A 92 21.02 -38.60 -9.23
C MET A 92 21.72 -39.51 -10.25
N LEU A 93 22.84 -39.07 -10.82
CA LEU A 93 23.66 -39.89 -11.72
C LEU A 93 24.31 -41.08 -10.99
N SER A 94 24.92 -40.85 -9.82
CA SER A 94 25.61 -41.93 -9.08
C SER A 94 24.66 -43.01 -8.57
N GLU A 95 23.43 -42.64 -8.24
CA GLU A 95 22.38 -43.56 -7.78
C GLU A 95 21.58 -44.17 -8.96
N GLY A 96 21.91 -43.82 -10.21
CA GLY A 96 21.31 -44.42 -11.41
C GLY A 96 19.92 -43.88 -11.79
N TYR A 97 19.47 -42.75 -11.23
CA TYR A 97 18.18 -42.13 -11.59
C TYR A 97 18.20 -41.42 -12.95
N ILE A 98 19.38 -41.03 -13.43
CA ILE A 98 19.58 -40.34 -14.72
C ILE A 98 20.80 -40.88 -15.44
N THR A 99 20.81 -40.75 -16.77
CA THR A 99 21.96 -41.12 -17.62
C THR A 99 23.02 -40.01 -17.66
N GLN A 100 24.24 -40.35 -18.10
CA GLN A 100 25.31 -39.37 -18.29
C GLN A 100 24.92 -38.24 -19.27
N ALA A 101 24.14 -38.57 -20.31
CA ALA A 101 23.66 -37.60 -21.29
C ALA A 101 22.69 -36.59 -20.64
N GLN A 102 21.72 -37.09 -19.86
CA GLN A 102 20.78 -36.24 -19.11
C GLN A 102 21.49 -35.37 -18.09
N TYR A 103 22.50 -35.91 -17.38
CA TYR A 103 23.32 -35.13 -16.45
C TYR A 103 24.03 -33.97 -17.15
N ASN A 104 24.69 -34.24 -18.28
CA ASN A 104 25.41 -33.21 -19.04
C ASN A 104 24.45 -32.11 -19.55
N GLN A 105 23.31 -32.52 -20.10
CA GLN A 105 22.27 -31.60 -20.60
C GLN A 105 21.73 -30.72 -19.47
N ALA A 106 21.22 -31.30 -18.38
CA ALA A 106 20.64 -30.56 -17.26
C ALA A 106 21.65 -29.64 -16.56
N ARG A 107 22.93 -30.02 -16.53
CA ARG A 107 23.99 -29.18 -15.95
C ARG A 107 24.31 -27.96 -16.81
N SER A 108 24.23 -28.09 -18.14
CA SER A 108 24.45 -26.98 -19.08
C SER A 108 23.27 -26.02 -19.22
N GLU A 109 22.08 -26.45 -18.82
CA GLU A 109 20.85 -25.64 -18.89
C GLU A 109 20.96 -24.41 -17.98
N PRO A 110 20.76 -23.19 -18.50
CA PRO A 110 20.66 -21.98 -17.69
C PRO A 110 19.47 -22.06 -16.72
N ILE A 111 19.61 -21.56 -15.50
CA ILE A 111 18.50 -21.43 -14.57
C ILE A 111 17.82 -20.09 -14.84
N ASP A 112 16.71 -20.11 -15.58
CA ASP A 112 15.86 -18.93 -15.77
C ASP A 112 14.80 -18.87 -14.66
N ALA A 113 15.19 -18.32 -13.51
CA ALA A 113 14.30 -18.18 -12.36
C ALA A 113 13.92 -16.72 -12.15
N ASN A 114 12.62 -16.43 -12.21
CA ASN A 114 12.04 -15.13 -11.92
C ASN A 114 10.96 -15.28 -10.84
N TYR A 115 10.68 -14.22 -10.09
CA TYR A 115 9.65 -14.30 -9.06
C TYR A 115 8.25 -14.23 -9.69
N HIS A 116 7.54 -15.35 -9.73
CA HIS A 116 6.17 -15.42 -10.26
C HIS A 116 5.17 -15.39 -9.11
N ALA A 117 4.75 -14.18 -8.72
CA ALA A 117 3.62 -14.01 -7.82
C ALA A 117 2.29 -14.26 -8.56
N PRO A 118 1.23 -14.66 -7.86
CA PRO A 118 -0.12 -14.57 -8.40
C PRO A 118 -0.39 -13.13 -8.88
N GLU A 119 -0.95 -12.97 -10.07
CA GLU A 119 -1.36 -11.65 -10.55
C GLU A 119 -2.39 -11.07 -9.60
N ILE A 120 -2.05 -9.96 -8.95
CA ILE A 120 -2.97 -9.23 -8.09
C ILE A 120 -3.95 -8.48 -9.00
N ALA A 121 -5.05 -9.13 -9.36
CA ALA A 121 -6.11 -8.53 -10.18
C ALA A 121 -6.70 -7.25 -9.54
N PHE A 122 -6.60 -7.13 -8.21
CA PHE A 122 -7.14 -6.01 -7.44
C PHE A 122 -6.43 -5.84 -6.09
N SER A 123 -6.03 -4.60 -5.76
CA SER A 123 -5.30 -4.28 -4.52
C SER A 123 -6.16 -3.50 -3.52
N ALA A 124 -6.35 -4.08 -2.32
CA ALA A 124 -7.00 -3.45 -1.18
C ALA A 124 -6.20 -3.71 0.11
N PRO A 125 -5.01 -3.13 0.26
CA PRO A 125 -4.01 -3.58 1.24
C PRO A 125 -4.45 -3.41 2.71
N TYR A 126 -5.22 -2.36 3.03
CA TYR A 126 -5.80 -2.19 4.38
C TYR A 126 -6.79 -3.31 4.72
N LEU A 127 -7.60 -3.74 3.75
CA LEU A 127 -8.51 -4.88 3.91
C LEU A 127 -7.71 -6.18 4.02
N SER A 128 -6.74 -6.40 3.16
CA SER A 128 -5.87 -7.59 3.20
C SER A 128 -5.17 -7.74 4.54
N GLU A 129 -4.65 -6.64 5.11
CA GLU A 129 -4.03 -6.67 6.43
C GLU A 129 -5.06 -6.92 7.55
N MET A 130 -6.26 -6.33 7.47
CA MET A 130 -7.33 -6.59 8.42
C MET A 130 -7.75 -8.08 8.40
N VAL A 131 -7.90 -8.66 7.21
CA VAL A 131 -8.18 -10.10 7.03
C VAL A 131 -7.03 -10.95 7.56
N ARG A 132 -5.78 -10.58 7.29
CA ARG A 132 -4.60 -11.31 7.78
C ARG A 132 -4.57 -11.35 9.30
N GLN A 133 -4.83 -10.23 9.96
CA GLN A 133 -4.90 -10.14 11.42
C GLN A 133 -6.04 -11.01 11.96
N GLU A 134 -7.22 -10.94 11.36
CA GLU A 134 -8.38 -11.74 11.79
C GLU A 134 -8.14 -13.25 11.64
N MET A 135 -7.54 -13.66 10.53
CA MET A 135 -7.19 -15.07 10.31
C MET A 135 -6.15 -15.56 11.31
N TYR A 136 -5.12 -14.75 11.59
CA TYR A 136 -4.13 -15.10 12.61
C TYR A 136 -4.75 -15.20 14.00
N ASN A 137 -5.64 -14.27 14.37
CA ASN A 137 -6.32 -14.28 15.67
C ASN A 137 -7.18 -15.54 15.86
N ARG A 138 -7.77 -16.07 14.78
CA ARG A 138 -8.64 -17.26 14.83
C ARG A 138 -7.89 -18.59 14.70
N TYR A 139 -6.88 -18.63 13.83
CA TYR A 139 -6.25 -19.89 13.39
C TYR A 139 -4.74 -19.95 13.70
N GLY A 140 -4.13 -18.88 14.22
CA GLY A 140 -2.69 -18.82 14.48
C GLY A 140 -1.85 -18.99 13.21
N GLU A 141 -0.75 -19.73 13.32
CA GLU A 141 0.15 -20.02 12.18
C GLU A 141 -0.54 -20.81 11.05
N SER A 142 -1.53 -21.65 11.38
CA SER A 142 -2.30 -22.42 10.40
C SER A 142 -3.00 -21.54 9.37
N ALA A 143 -3.28 -20.27 9.70
CA ALA A 143 -3.78 -19.27 8.76
C ALA A 143 -2.90 -19.11 7.51
N TYR A 144 -1.60 -19.39 7.61
CA TYR A 144 -0.62 -19.26 6.54
C TYR A 144 -0.29 -20.58 5.84
N GLU A 145 -0.57 -21.71 6.47
CA GLU A 145 -0.11 -23.03 6.01
C GLU A 145 -1.22 -23.87 5.37
N ASP A 146 -2.47 -23.68 5.78
CA ASP A 146 -3.59 -24.56 5.38
C ASP A 146 -4.25 -24.19 4.05
N GLY A 147 -3.79 -23.14 3.38
CA GLY A 147 -4.27 -22.77 2.03
C GLY A 147 -5.70 -22.22 1.97
N TYR A 148 -6.17 -21.54 3.03
CA TYR A 148 -7.51 -20.95 3.08
C TYR A 148 -7.81 -20.01 1.90
N ARG A 149 -9.02 -20.14 1.34
CA ARG A 149 -9.58 -19.18 0.38
C ARG A 149 -10.56 -18.26 1.10
N ILE A 150 -10.22 -16.98 1.21
CA ILE A 150 -10.98 -16.02 1.99
C ILE A 150 -11.77 -15.11 1.06
N TYR A 151 -13.10 -15.18 1.16
CA TYR A 151 -14.03 -14.33 0.42
C TYR A 151 -14.51 -13.20 1.34
N THR A 152 -14.29 -11.96 0.93
CA THR A 152 -14.69 -10.76 1.70
C THR A 152 -15.98 -10.16 1.14
N THR A 153 -16.56 -9.20 1.86
CA THR A 153 -17.79 -8.50 1.46
C THR A 153 -17.55 -7.34 0.47
N ILE A 154 -16.29 -7.03 0.17
CA ILE A 154 -15.91 -5.88 -0.67
C ILE A 154 -15.90 -6.26 -2.14
N THR A 155 -16.43 -5.37 -2.99
CA THR A 155 -16.30 -5.47 -4.46
C THR A 155 -15.26 -4.49 -4.98
N ARG A 156 -14.57 -4.87 -6.08
CA ARG A 156 -13.56 -4.03 -6.75
C ARG A 156 -14.08 -2.63 -7.05
N LYS A 157 -15.26 -2.53 -7.65
CA LYS A 157 -15.86 -1.24 -8.08
C LYS A 157 -16.00 -0.26 -6.92
N VAL A 158 -16.61 -0.70 -5.81
CA VAL A 158 -16.88 0.18 -4.66
C VAL A 158 -15.58 0.57 -3.96
N GLN A 159 -14.64 -0.38 -3.82
CA GLN A 159 -13.37 -0.10 -3.16
C GLN A 159 -12.46 0.81 -3.98
N GLN A 160 -12.42 0.68 -5.32
CA GLN A 160 -11.68 1.61 -6.17
C GLN A 160 -12.25 3.03 -6.10
N ALA A 161 -13.58 3.15 -6.13
CA ALA A 161 -14.24 4.46 -5.97
C ALA A 161 -13.91 5.09 -4.61
N ALA A 162 -13.93 4.31 -3.53
CA ALA A 162 -13.53 4.76 -2.20
C ALA A 162 -12.07 5.22 -2.13
N GLN A 163 -11.14 4.44 -2.69
CA GLN A 163 -9.72 4.79 -2.76
C GLN A 163 -9.51 6.09 -3.54
N GLN A 164 -10.17 6.24 -4.68
CA GLN A 164 -10.09 7.44 -5.50
C GLN A 164 -10.64 8.67 -4.77
N ALA A 165 -11.80 8.53 -4.12
CA ALA A 165 -12.43 9.62 -3.37
C ALA A 165 -11.52 10.13 -2.23
N VAL A 166 -10.94 9.21 -1.45
CA VAL A 166 -10.00 9.57 -0.37
C VAL A 166 -8.76 10.25 -0.95
N ARG A 167 -8.15 9.68 -2.00
CA ARG A 167 -6.94 10.23 -2.62
C ARG A 167 -7.18 11.62 -3.21
N ASN A 168 -8.25 11.80 -3.98
CA ASN A 168 -8.61 13.09 -4.57
C ASN A 168 -8.81 14.14 -3.49
N ASN A 169 -9.63 13.85 -2.48
CA ASN A 169 -9.90 14.83 -1.42
C ASN A 169 -8.64 15.21 -0.63
N VAL A 170 -7.76 14.24 -0.35
CA VAL A 170 -6.48 14.48 0.33
C VAL A 170 -5.55 15.33 -0.55
N LEU A 171 -5.42 15.02 -1.84
CA LEU A 171 -4.62 15.81 -2.78
C LEU A 171 -5.17 17.23 -2.93
N ASP A 172 -6.49 17.37 -3.09
CA ASP A 172 -7.14 18.66 -3.23
C ASP A 172 -6.96 19.53 -1.99
N TYR A 173 -7.05 18.93 -0.79
CA TYR A 173 -6.71 19.61 0.45
C TYR A 173 -5.24 20.05 0.43
N ASP A 174 -4.30 19.15 0.17
CA ASP A 174 -2.87 19.43 0.19
C ASP A 174 -2.48 20.56 -0.78
N MET A 175 -3.03 20.53 -2.00
CA MET A 175 -2.81 21.56 -3.02
C MET A 175 -3.32 22.95 -2.60
N ARG A 176 -4.43 23.02 -1.84
CA ARG A 176 -4.96 24.29 -1.31
C ARG A 176 -4.12 24.89 -0.17
N HIS A 177 -3.20 24.11 0.41
CA HIS A 177 -2.28 24.59 1.44
C HIS A 177 -0.91 24.94 0.84
N GLY A 178 -0.59 24.44 -0.36
CA GLY A 178 0.54 24.88 -1.16
C GLY A 178 1.67 23.87 -1.26
N TYR A 179 2.64 24.19 -2.11
CA TYR A 179 3.80 23.35 -2.39
C TYR A 179 4.92 23.63 -1.38
N ARG A 180 5.37 22.57 -0.71
CA ARG A 180 6.43 22.55 0.30
C ARG A 180 7.83 22.45 -0.31
N GLY A 181 7.93 22.31 -1.63
CA GLY A 181 9.18 22.19 -2.35
C GLY A 181 9.47 20.76 -2.80
N PRO A 182 10.61 20.54 -3.49
CA PRO A 182 11.02 19.22 -3.92
C PRO A 182 11.28 18.33 -2.71
N ALA A 183 11.10 17.02 -2.89
CA ALA A 183 11.36 16.07 -1.82
C ALA A 183 12.87 15.89 -1.55
N ASN A 184 13.73 16.11 -2.57
CA ASN A 184 15.17 16.20 -2.39
C ASN A 184 15.83 17.06 -3.48
N VAL A 185 17.09 17.47 -3.27
CA VAL A 185 17.94 18.12 -4.27
C VAL A 185 19.18 17.24 -4.47
N LEU A 186 19.25 16.53 -5.59
CA LEU A 186 20.29 15.54 -5.90
C LEU A 186 21.57 16.20 -6.43
N TRP A 187 21.43 17.29 -7.17
CA TRP A 187 22.50 18.20 -7.57
C TRP A 187 21.93 19.61 -7.75
N LYS A 188 22.79 20.63 -7.71
CA LYS A 188 22.40 22.03 -7.89
C LYS A 188 22.63 22.50 -9.33
N VAL A 189 21.95 23.57 -9.71
CA VAL A 189 22.19 24.24 -11.00
C VAL A 189 23.65 24.69 -11.06
N GLY A 190 24.36 24.26 -12.10
CA GLY A 190 25.80 24.51 -12.30
C GLY A 190 26.71 23.37 -11.83
N GLU A 191 26.19 22.38 -11.11
CA GLU A 191 26.92 21.14 -10.79
C GLU A 191 26.79 20.10 -11.91
N THR A 192 27.70 19.11 -11.92
CA THR A 192 27.61 17.99 -12.85
C THR A 192 26.34 17.18 -12.59
N ALA A 193 25.48 17.11 -13.61
CA ALA A 193 24.26 16.32 -13.56
C ALA A 193 24.58 14.83 -13.35
N TRP A 194 23.70 14.14 -12.64
CA TRP A 194 23.83 12.69 -12.50
C TRP A 194 23.55 12.00 -13.84
N ASP A 195 24.25 10.89 -14.08
CA ASP A 195 23.96 10.04 -15.23
C ASP A 195 22.58 9.36 -15.09
N SER A 196 22.03 8.93 -16.22
CA SER A 196 20.68 8.34 -16.28
C SER A 196 20.57 7.03 -15.50
N LYS A 197 21.66 6.26 -15.37
CA LYS A 197 21.66 5.01 -14.60
C LYS A 197 21.54 5.30 -13.11
N LYS A 198 22.33 6.23 -12.60
CA LYS A 198 22.27 6.68 -11.20
C LYS A 198 20.89 7.26 -10.86
N ILE A 199 20.28 8.04 -11.76
CA ILE A 199 18.92 8.57 -11.59
C ILE A 199 17.91 7.42 -11.49
N THR A 200 17.90 6.51 -12.46
CA THR A 200 16.93 5.40 -12.50
C THR A 200 17.10 4.44 -11.33
N ASP A 201 18.34 4.09 -10.96
CA ASP A 201 18.62 3.25 -9.79
C ASP A 201 18.14 3.91 -8.48
N THR A 202 18.32 5.22 -8.34
CA THR A 202 17.83 5.98 -7.18
C THR A 202 16.31 6.02 -7.13
N LEU A 203 15.65 6.28 -8.27
CA LEU A 203 14.19 6.35 -8.34
C LEU A 203 13.52 4.99 -8.14
N LYS A 204 14.12 3.90 -8.61
CA LYS A 204 13.62 2.52 -8.40
C LYS A 204 13.65 2.09 -6.94
N ALA A 205 14.54 2.67 -6.13
CA ALA A 205 14.59 2.42 -4.69
C ALA A 205 13.51 3.16 -3.91
N LEU A 206 12.85 4.17 -4.50
CA LEU A 206 11.80 4.94 -3.84
C LEU A 206 10.43 4.25 -3.97
N PRO A 207 9.59 4.31 -2.93
CA PRO A 207 8.21 3.82 -3.02
C PRO A 207 7.36 4.70 -3.94
N THR A 208 6.34 4.10 -4.54
CA THR A 208 5.24 4.84 -5.19
C THR A 208 4.06 4.96 -4.21
N TYR A 209 3.38 6.11 -4.26
CA TYR A 209 2.25 6.41 -3.36
C TYR A 209 1.01 6.73 -4.18
N GLY A 210 0.09 5.77 -4.31
CA GLY A 210 -1.09 5.92 -5.15
C GLY A 210 -0.74 6.36 -6.57
N PRO A 211 -1.24 7.52 -7.06
CA PRO A 211 -0.92 8.03 -8.39
C PRO A 211 0.41 8.80 -8.48
N LEU A 212 1.16 8.92 -7.37
CA LEU A 212 2.39 9.70 -7.29
C LEU A 212 3.60 8.84 -7.67
N LEU A 213 4.28 9.26 -8.74
CA LEU A 213 5.52 8.66 -9.21
C LEU A 213 6.70 9.57 -8.86
N PRO A 214 7.82 9.02 -8.35
CA PRO A 214 9.01 9.80 -8.10
C PRO A 214 9.69 10.12 -9.44
N ALA A 215 10.17 11.35 -9.60
CA ALA A 215 10.85 11.82 -10.79
C ALA A 215 12.02 12.76 -10.44
N VAL A 216 12.98 12.89 -11.34
CA VAL A 216 14.09 13.85 -11.20
C VAL A 216 14.06 14.85 -12.36
N VAL A 217 14.06 16.14 -12.04
CA VAL A 217 14.11 17.21 -13.05
C VAL A 217 15.49 17.23 -13.70
N THR A 218 15.58 16.86 -14.97
CA THR A 218 16.83 16.82 -15.74
C THR A 218 17.11 18.13 -16.47
N SER A 219 16.05 18.88 -16.80
CA SER A 219 16.15 20.24 -17.34
C SER A 219 14.94 21.07 -16.95
N ALA A 220 15.12 22.38 -16.78
CA ALA A 220 14.06 23.32 -16.52
C ALA A 220 14.36 24.68 -17.16
N ASN A 221 13.37 25.26 -17.83
CA ASN A 221 13.38 26.62 -18.34
C ASN A 221 12.09 27.36 -17.88
N PRO A 222 11.91 28.66 -18.18
CA PRO A 222 10.71 29.38 -17.75
C PRO A 222 9.37 28.81 -18.24
N GLN A 223 9.35 28.05 -19.34
CA GLN A 223 8.15 27.54 -20.01
C GLN A 223 7.83 26.09 -19.65
N GLU A 224 8.84 25.24 -19.51
CA GLU A 224 8.70 23.80 -19.25
C GLU A 224 9.87 23.22 -18.46
N ALA A 225 9.63 22.06 -17.85
CA ALA A 225 10.65 21.22 -17.23
C ALA A 225 10.51 19.77 -17.72
N THR A 226 11.64 19.10 -17.93
CA THR A 226 11.69 17.68 -18.25
C THR A 226 12.09 16.92 -17.00
N ALA A 227 11.34 15.86 -16.66
CA ALA A 227 11.64 15.01 -15.53
C ALA A 227 11.76 13.55 -15.95
N ALA A 228 12.84 12.88 -15.52
CA ALA A 228 13.06 11.46 -15.75
C ALA A 228 12.33 10.61 -14.69
N LEU A 229 11.71 9.52 -15.14
CA LEU A 229 11.02 8.54 -14.31
C LEU A 229 11.90 7.32 -14.00
N ALA A 230 11.44 6.47 -13.09
CA ALA A 230 12.14 5.27 -12.65
C ALA A 230 12.36 4.22 -13.77
N ASP A 231 11.49 4.21 -14.78
CA ASP A 231 11.58 3.33 -15.94
C ASP A 231 12.55 3.84 -17.04
N GLY A 232 13.14 5.02 -16.83
CA GLY A 232 14.05 5.67 -17.80
C GLY A 232 13.34 6.55 -18.83
N THR A 233 12.00 6.56 -18.85
CA THR A 233 11.24 7.52 -19.67
C THR A 233 11.32 8.92 -19.09
N SER A 234 10.91 9.93 -19.88
CA SER A 234 10.88 11.32 -19.45
C SER A 234 9.52 11.94 -19.72
N VAL A 235 9.08 12.81 -18.81
CA VAL A 235 7.80 13.53 -18.88
C VAL A 235 8.05 15.03 -18.97
N SER A 236 7.22 15.73 -19.73
CA SER A 236 7.23 17.19 -19.80
C SER A 236 6.22 17.76 -18.82
N LEU A 237 6.67 18.73 -18.01
CA LEU A 237 5.86 19.45 -17.05
C LEU A 237 5.77 20.91 -17.49
N ARG A 238 4.54 21.38 -17.70
CA ARG A 238 4.23 22.75 -18.09
C ARG A 238 3.54 23.50 -16.96
N MET A 239 3.40 24.82 -17.13
CA MET A 239 2.79 25.69 -16.12
C MET A 239 1.37 25.26 -15.74
N GLU A 240 0.60 24.65 -16.64
CA GLU A 240 -0.73 24.11 -16.33
C GLU A 240 -0.71 23.10 -15.18
N GLY A 241 0.20 22.13 -15.23
CA GLY A 241 0.40 21.12 -14.20
C GLY A 241 1.14 21.61 -12.94
N MET A 242 1.50 22.90 -12.87
CA MET A 242 2.28 23.50 -11.78
C MET A 242 1.64 24.75 -11.18
N ARG A 243 0.55 25.26 -11.76
CA ARG A 243 -0.05 26.54 -11.34
C ARG A 243 -0.56 26.53 -9.91
N TRP A 244 -0.94 25.34 -9.42
CA TRP A 244 -1.37 25.13 -8.04
C TRP A 244 -0.23 25.30 -7.02
N ALA A 245 1.03 25.13 -7.44
CA ALA A 245 2.21 24.98 -6.59
C ALA A 245 2.73 26.30 -6.00
N ARG A 246 1.82 27.06 -5.39
CA ARG A 246 2.13 28.25 -4.59
C ARG A 246 2.95 27.81 -3.36
N PRO A 247 4.05 28.48 -3.02
CA PRO A 247 4.86 28.08 -1.87
C PRO A 247 4.03 28.01 -0.57
N TYR A 248 4.13 26.92 0.17
CA TYR A 248 3.50 26.78 1.48
C TYR A 248 4.09 27.82 2.47
N ARG A 249 3.23 28.47 3.27
CA ARG A 249 3.65 29.38 4.36
C ARG A 249 3.13 28.92 5.71
N SER A 250 1.83 28.63 5.79
CA SER A 250 1.16 28.07 6.96
C SER A 250 -0.14 27.39 6.56
N ASP A 251 -0.81 26.73 7.51
CA ASP A 251 -2.13 26.11 7.30
C ASP A 251 -3.22 27.08 6.82
N THR A 252 -3.00 28.38 6.98
CA THR A 252 -3.97 29.42 6.59
C THR A 252 -3.46 30.35 5.48
N GLN A 253 -2.23 30.13 4.97
CA GLN A 253 -1.61 31.06 4.03
C GLN A 253 -0.70 30.37 3.00
N GLN A 254 -0.84 30.80 1.75
CA GLN A 254 0.03 30.43 0.63
C GLN A 254 0.84 31.64 0.13
N GLY A 255 1.99 31.37 -0.47
CA GLY A 255 2.82 32.33 -1.19
C GLY A 255 2.20 32.84 -2.49
N PRO A 256 2.95 33.64 -3.27
CA PRO A 256 2.48 34.17 -4.55
C PRO A 256 2.25 33.04 -5.58
N THR A 257 1.39 33.30 -6.56
CA THR A 257 1.18 32.40 -7.70
C THR A 257 2.44 32.35 -8.58
N PRO A 258 2.99 31.16 -8.85
CA PRO A 258 4.13 31.00 -9.77
C PRO A 258 3.80 31.55 -11.16
N ARG A 259 4.77 32.21 -11.81
CA ARG A 259 4.61 32.80 -13.15
C ARG A 259 5.38 32.06 -14.23
N LYS A 260 6.43 31.34 -13.85
CA LYS A 260 7.26 30.51 -14.72
C LYS A 260 7.53 29.15 -14.06
N VAL A 261 7.82 28.14 -14.85
CA VAL A 261 8.11 26.77 -14.35
C VAL A 261 9.30 26.77 -13.39
N THR A 262 10.32 27.59 -13.67
CA THR A 262 11.48 27.77 -12.78
C THR A 262 11.18 28.50 -11.46
N ASP A 263 9.98 29.04 -11.25
CA ASP A 263 9.59 29.50 -9.90
C ASP A 263 9.25 28.31 -8.98
N VAL A 264 8.94 27.14 -9.56
CA VAL A 264 8.41 25.97 -8.85
C VAL A 264 9.46 24.87 -8.74
N VAL A 265 10.14 24.56 -9.84
CA VAL A 265 11.11 23.47 -9.91
C VAL A 265 12.43 23.92 -10.55
N GLN A 266 13.51 23.25 -10.19
CA GLN A 266 14.86 23.48 -10.69
C GLN A 266 15.50 22.16 -11.12
N THR A 267 16.45 22.22 -12.04
CA THR A 267 17.25 21.05 -12.44
C THR A 267 17.94 20.42 -11.22
N GLY A 268 17.95 19.09 -11.16
CA GLY A 268 18.53 18.30 -10.09
C GLY A 268 17.62 18.05 -8.89
N GLN A 269 16.38 18.55 -8.93
CA GLN A 269 15.39 18.28 -7.89
C GLN A 269 14.69 16.94 -8.10
N GLN A 270 14.53 16.18 -7.01
CA GLN A 270 13.63 15.05 -6.94
C GLN A 270 12.23 15.54 -6.54
N ILE A 271 11.26 15.26 -7.40
CA ILE A 271 9.86 15.68 -7.26
C ILE A 271 8.94 14.47 -7.35
N TRP A 272 7.66 14.70 -7.10
CA TRP A 272 6.60 13.74 -7.40
C TRP A 272 5.78 14.24 -8.58
N VAL A 273 5.40 13.35 -9.47
CA VAL A 273 4.53 13.66 -10.60
C VAL A 273 3.34 12.71 -10.62
N ARG A 274 2.24 13.15 -11.21
CA ARG A 274 1.06 12.32 -11.44
C ARG A 274 0.45 12.63 -12.79
N GLN A 275 -0.17 11.64 -13.39
CA GLN A 275 -0.96 11.85 -14.59
C GLN A 275 -2.35 12.38 -14.21
N VAL A 276 -2.79 13.44 -14.89
CA VAL A 276 -4.14 13.99 -14.81
C VAL A 276 -4.65 14.08 -16.23
N ASP A 277 -5.66 13.26 -16.55
CA ASP A 277 -6.10 13.03 -17.92
C ASP A 277 -4.92 12.61 -18.82
N ASN A 278 -4.55 13.43 -19.80
CA ASN A 278 -3.43 13.18 -20.71
C ASN A 278 -2.16 13.96 -20.36
N ASP A 279 -2.20 14.77 -19.30
CA ASP A 279 -1.11 15.67 -18.94
C ASP A 279 -0.40 15.25 -17.65
N TRP A 280 0.89 15.58 -17.57
CA TRP A 280 1.69 15.36 -16.37
C TRP A 280 1.68 16.58 -15.48
N TRP A 281 1.31 16.37 -14.22
CA TRP A 281 1.24 17.41 -13.21
C TRP A 281 2.33 17.20 -12.16
N LEU A 282 2.87 18.31 -11.68
CA LEU A 282 3.63 18.31 -10.44
C LEU A 282 2.71 17.87 -9.31
N ALA A 283 3.22 17.02 -8.45
CA ALA A 283 2.50 16.49 -7.31
C ALA A 283 3.37 16.53 -6.05
N GLN A 284 2.73 16.24 -4.93
CA GLN A 284 3.34 16.29 -3.62
C GLN A 284 2.75 15.17 -2.76
N VAL A 285 3.60 14.50 -1.98
CA VAL A 285 3.13 13.52 -1.01
C VAL A 285 2.42 14.28 0.11
N PRO A 286 1.11 14.01 0.36
CA PRO A 286 0.35 14.74 1.36
C PRO A 286 0.84 14.44 2.77
N GLU A 287 0.95 15.48 3.60
CA GLU A 287 1.19 15.35 5.04
C GLU A 287 -0.10 15.05 5.80
N VAL A 288 -1.22 15.62 5.32
CA VAL A 288 -2.56 15.30 5.81
C VAL A 288 -2.96 13.88 5.41
N ASN A 289 -3.91 13.29 6.15
CA ASN A 289 -4.43 11.97 5.84
C ASN A 289 -5.95 11.93 6.00
N SER A 290 -6.58 10.90 5.46
CA SER A 290 -8.02 10.69 5.55
C SER A 290 -8.35 9.20 5.54
N ALA A 291 -9.51 8.85 6.05
CA ALA A 291 -10.01 7.48 6.10
C ALA A 291 -11.45 7.43 5.62
N LEU A 292 -11.85 6.28 5.08
CA LEU A 292 -13.22 6.02 4.67
C LEU A 292 -13.59 4.58 5.01
N VAL A 293 -14.78 4.41 5.57
CA VAL A 293 -15.44 3.11 5.71
C VAL A 293 -16.86 3.24 5.19
N SER A 294 -17.31 2.26 4.42
CA SER A 294 -18.69 2.14 3.95
C SER A 294 -19.23 0.78 4.37
N LEU A 295 -20.43 0.76 4.93
CA LEU A 295 -21.06 -0.43 5.51
C LEU A 295 -22.48 -0.60 4.95
N ASN A 296 -22.93 -1.85 4.84
CA ASN A 296 -24.35 -2.15 4.67
C ASN A 296 -25.05 -1.96 6.03
N PRO A 297 -26.06 -1.07 6.16
CA PRO A 297 -26.70 -0.78 7.43
C PRO A 297 -27.58 -1.92 7.96
N GLN A 298 -28.03 -2.85 7.10
CA GLN A 298 -28.87 -3.97 7.49
C GLN A 298 -28.05 -5.16 8.01
N THR A 299 -26.88 -5.42 7.41
CA THR A 299 -26.06 -6.60 7.71
C THR A 299 -24.76 -6.30 8.44
N GLY A 300 -24.33 -5.04 8.48
CA GLY A 300 -23.01 -4.64 8.97
C GLY A 300 -21.85 -4.98 8.02
N ALA A 301 -22.13 -5.53 6.83
CA ALA A 301 -21.11 -5.94 5.87
C ALA A 301 -20.26 -4.74 5.41
N VAL A 302 -18.93 -4.87 5.41
CA VAL A 302 -18.02 -3.83 4.93
C VAL A 302 -18.03 -3.79 3.42
N LEU A 303 -18.44 -2.67 2.83
CA LEU A 303 -18.53 -2.46 1.38
C LEU A 303 -17.28 -1.79 0.80
N ALA A 304 -16.63 -0.94 1.59
CA ALA A 304 -15.30 -0.39 1.30
C ALA A 304 -14.58 0.01 2.58
N LEU A 305 -13.24 -0.06 2.54
CA LEU A 305 -12.36 0.28 3.65
C LEU A 305 -11.06 0.92 3.14
N VAL A 306 -10.81 2.16 3.51
CA VAL A 306 -9.60 2.92 3.18
C VAL A 306 -9.03 3.50 4.48
N GLY A 307 -7.86 3.02 4.90
CA GLY A 307 -7.22 3.44 6.15
C GLY A 307 -6.29 4.64 6.05
N GLY A 308 -6.07 5.17 4.84
CA GLY A 308 -5.16 6.27 4.59
C GLY A 308 -5.00 6.59 3.10
N PHE A 309 -4.26 7.66 2.79
CA PHE A 309 -3.92 8.08 1.42
C PHE A 309 -3.26 6.95 0.61
N ASP A 310 -2.22 6.33 1.19
CA ASP A 310 -1.58 5.15 0.63
C ASP A 310 -1.04 4.23 1.73
N PHE A 311 -1.08 2.91 1.50
CA PHE A 311 -0.66 1.90 2.47
C PHE A 311 0.86 1.82 2.62
N ASN A 312 1.62 2.08 1.54
CA ASN A 312 3.08 2.11 1.59
C ASN A 312 3.58 3.35 2.34
N GLN A 313 2.80 4.44 2.34
CA GLN A 313 3.09 5.61 3.15
C GLN A 313 2.85 5.33 4.65
N SER A 314 1.76 4.64 4.98
CA SER A 314 1.39 4.34 6.35
C SER A 314 0.51 3.09 6.42
N LYS A 315 1.00 2.03 7.06
CA LYS A 315 0.23 0.79 7.26
C LYS A 315 -0.85 0.92 8.35
N PHE A 316 -0.86 2.04 9.08
CA PHE A 316 -1.82 2.30 10.15
C PHE A 316 -3.23 2.54 9.59
N ASN A 317 -4.19 1.70 9.99
CA ASN A 317 -5.54 1.74 9.47
C ASN A 317 -6.40 2.74 10.26
N ARG A 318 -6.50 3.97 9.77
CA ARG A 318 -7.26 5.04 10.44
C ARG A 318 -8.76 4.77 10.51
N ALA A 319 -9.32 3.91 9.66
CA ALA A 319 -10.75 3.60 9.70
C ALA A 319 -11.14 2.76 10.93
N THR A 320 -10.21 1.96 11.47
CA THR A 320 -10.47 1.07 12.61
C THR A 320 -9.66 1.40 13.86
N GLN A 321 -8.51 2.07 13.71
CA GLN A 321 -7.55 2.28 14.81
C GLN A 321 -7.44 3.74 15.27
N ALA A 322 -7.87 4.73 14.46
CA ALA A 322 -7.72 6.13 14.82
C ALA A 322 -8.87 6.62 15.73
N LEU A 323 -8.58 6.83 17.01
CA LEU A 323 -9.49 7.52 17.92
C LEU A 323 -9.40 9.04 17.70
N ARG A 324 -10.53 9.66 17.33
CA ARG A 324 -10.64 11.10 17.06
C ARG A 324 -11.90 11.67 17.67
N GLN A 325 -11.85 12.95 18.03
CA GLN A 325 -13.05 13.68 18.42
C GLN A 325 -14.01 13.77 17.22
N VAL A 326 -15.25 13.32 17.41
CA VAL A 326 -16.29 13.31 16.37
C VAL A 326 -16.92 14.69 16.13
N GLY A 327 -16.70 15.65 17.04
CA GLY A 327 -17.24 17.00 16.94
C GLY A 327 -18.76 17.02 16.80
N SER A 328 -19.28 17.85 15.88
CA SER A 328 -20.73 17.96 15.65
C SER A 328 -21.38 16.68 15.11
N ASN A 329 -20.61 15.69 14.64
CA ASN A 329 -21.17 14.44 14.12
C ASN A 329 -21.84 13.57 15.20
N ILE A 330 -21.63 13.87 16.49
CA ILE A 330 -22.34 13.20 17.59
C ILE A 330 -23.78 13.69 17.77
N LYS A 331 -24.11 14.86 17.24
CA LYS A 331 -25.39 15.54 17.50
C LYS A 331 -26.61 14.69 17.13
N PRO A 332 -26.66 13.97 16.00
CA PRO A 332 -27.80 13.10 15.67
C PRO A 332 -28.16 12.13 16.81
N PHE A 333 -27.18 11.49 17.45
CA PHE A 333 -27.43 10.59 18.58
C PHE A 333 -28.07 11.30 19.78
N LEU A 334 -27.63 12.53 20.06
CA LEU A 334 -28.22 13.35 21.12
C LEU A 334 -29.66 13.75 20.79
N TYR A 335 -29.95 14.12 19.54
CA TYR A 335 -31.30 14.43 19.09
C TYR A 335 -32.21 13.20 19.12
N THR A 336 -31.72 12.02 18.74
CA THR A 336 -32.47 10.76 18.88
C THR A 336 -32.81 10.47 20.34
N ALA A 337 -31.85 10.61 21.26
CA ALA A 337 -32.12 10.41 22.69
C ALA A 337 -33.15 11.42 23.25
N ALA A 338 -33.14 12.65 22.74
CA ALA A 338 -34.17 13.65 23.06
C ALA A 338 -35.55 13.24 22.54
N MET A 339 -35.63 12.67 21.33
CA MET A 339 -36.87 12.15 20.76
C MET A 339 -37.41 10.94 21.52
N ASP A 340 -36.54 10.03 21.96
CA ASP A 340 -36.90 8.91 22.83
C ASP A 340 -37.49 9.36 24.18
N LYS A 341 -37.22 10.61 24.58
CA LYS A 341 -37.78 11.25 25.77
C LYS A 341 -39.03 12.10 25.50
N GLY A 342 -39.57 12.04 24.28
CA GLY A 342 -40.85 12.67 23.90
C GLY A 342 -40.72 14.02 23.18
N LEU A 343 -39.50 14.50 22.88
CA LEU A 343 -39.34 15.64 21.97
C LEU A 343 -39.66 15.20 20.53
N THR A 344 -40.11 16.15 19.71
CA THR A 344 -40.44 15.91 18.30
C THR A 344 -39.56 16.79 17.40
N LEU A 345 -39.60 16.55 16.09
CA LEU A 345 -38.97 17.44 15.11
C LEU A 345 -39.51 18.89 15.16
N ALA A 346 -40.70 19.09 15.73
CA ALA A 346 -41.33 20.41 15.89
C ALA A 346 -41.12 21.03 17.28
N SER A 347 -40.45 20.33 18.20
CA SER A 347 -40.20 20.87 19.54
C SER A 347 -39.26 22.08 19.48
N MET A 348 -39.75 23.22 19.97
CA MET A 348 -38.97 24.46 20.02
C MET A 348 -37.92 24.39 21.12
N LEU A 349 -36.67 24.66 20.77
CA LEU A 349 -35.53 24.70 21.69
C LEU A 349 -34.89 26.09 21.67
N ASN A 350 -34.51 26.59 22.85
CA ASN A 350 -33.87 27.88 22.97
C ASN A 350 -32.39 27.81 22.58
N ASP A 351 -32.00 28.57 21.56
CA ASP A 351 -30.62 28.73 21.10
C ASP A 351 -30.04 30.05 21.63
N VAL A 352 -29.99 30.14 22.97
CA VAL A 352 -29.46 31.28 23.71
C VAL A 352 -28.11 30.93 24.35
N PRO A 353 -27.25 31.91 24.70
CA PRO A 353 -25.99 31.65 25.38
C PRO A 353 -26.22 30.85 26.68
N ILE A 354 -25.53 29.72 26.83
CA ILE A 354 -25.59 28.87 28.03
C ILE A 354 -24.25 28.92 28.75
N SER A 355 -24.29 29.10 30.06
CA SER A 355 -23.16 28.86 30.95
C SER A 355 -23.46 27.72 31.89
N ARG A 356 -22.57 26.74 31.99
CA ARG A 356 -22.67 25.67 32.98
C ARG A 356 -21.54 25.79 34.00
N TRP A 357 -21.88 25.59 35.27
CA TRP A 357 -20.92 25.42 36.35
C TRP A 357 -20.65 23.92 36.50
N ASP A 358 -19.42 23.47 36.23
CA ASP A 358 -19.04 22.07 36.42
C ASP A 358 -18.42 21.89 37.82
N ALA A 359 -18.83 20.85 38.57
CA ALA A 359 -18.40 20.62 39.94
C ALA A 359 -16.87 20.40 40.12
N GLY A 360 -16.14 20.06 39.05
CA GLY A 360 -14.67 19.96 39.05
C GLY A 360 -13.93 21.28 38.84
N GLN A 361 -14.64 22.40 38.59
CA GLN A 361 -14.08 23.73 38.32
C GLN A 361 -13.95 24.60 39.58
N VAL A 362 -14.41 24.14 40.75
CA VAL A 362 -14.37 24.90 42.01
C VAL A 362 -12.92 25.23 42.42
N GLN A 363 -11.92 24.46 41.97
CA GLN A 363 -10.51 24.75 42.24
C GLN A 363 -9.82 25.67 41.22
N THR A 364 -10.39 25.95 40.05
CA THR A 364 -9.69 26.69 38.97
C THR A 364 -10.43 27.92 38.42
N GLY A 365 -11.70 28.13 38.78
CA GLY A 365 -12.43 29.37 38.45
C GLY A 365 -12.71 29.60 36.96
N VAL A 366 -12.55 28.61 36.08
CA VAL A 366 -12.71 28.77 34.63
C VAL A 366 -14.14 28.42 34.17
N ARG A 367 -14.91 29.42 33.75
CA ARG A 367 -16.29 29.22 33.24
C ARG A 367 -16.26 28.74 31.78
N LYS A 368 -16.75 27.52 31.50
CA LYS A 368 -16.95 27.06 30.10
C LYS A 368 -18.17 27.75 29.49
N THR A 369 -17.94 28.49 28.40
CA THR A 369 -18.98 29.08 27.54
C THR A 369 -18.85 28.47 26.14
N PRO A 370 -19.71 27.50 25.77
CA PRO A 370 -19.78 27.02 24.40
C PRO A 370 -20.12 28.19 23.47
N ARG A 371 -19.28 28.45 22.47
CA ARG A 371 -19.52 29.47 21.44
C ARG A 371 -19.81 28.79 20.10
N ARG A 372 -20.63 29.42 19.26
CA ARG A 372 -20.79 29.01 17.86
C ARG A 372 -19.47 29.22 17.11
N SER A 373 -19.19 28.38 16.11
CA SER A 373 -18.33 28.80 15.01
C SER A 373 -19.02 29.96 14.30
N THR A 374 -18.34 31.09 14.14
CA THR A 374 -18.83 32.24 13.38
C THR A 374 -19.29 31.78 11.99
N PRO A 375 -20.42 32.26 11.45
CA PRO A 375 -20.61 32.19 10.01
C PRO A 375 -19.48 33.02 9.40
N ASP A 376 -18.68 32.42 8.52
CA ASP A 376 -17.75 33.17 7.70
C ASP A 376 -18.48 34.38 7.12
N ARG A 377 -17.79 35.53 7.12
CA ARG A 377 -18.23 36.76 6.49
C ARG A 377 -18.58 36.46 5.03
N PHE A 378 -19.85 36.20 4.76
CA PHE A 378 -20.41 36.48 3.45
C PHE A 378 -20.23 37.96 3.23
N VAL A 379 -19.27 38.30 2.37
CA VAL A 379 -19.15 39.64 1.79
C VAL A 379 -20.48 39.89 1.10
N TYR A 380 -21.29 40.77 1.70
CA TYR A 380 -22.45 41.38 1.06
C TYR A 380 -21.97 42.07 -0.22
N ALA A 381 -22.13 41.40 -1.36
CA ALA A 381 -22.26 42.09 -2.63
C ALA A 381 -23.64 42.75 -2.64
N ARG A 382 -23.67 44.07 -2.42
CA ARG A 382 -24.83 44.91 -2.70
C ARG A 382 -25.22 44.74 -4.17
N GLY A 383 -26.48 44.43 -4.46
CA GLY A 383 -26.96 44.48 -5.85
C GLY A 383 -28.31 43.82 -6.13
N TRP A 384 -29.39 44.51 -5.73
CA TRP A 384 -30.71 44.52 -6.41
C TRP A 384 -31.57 43.24 -6.49
N GLY A 385 -32.77 43.32 -5.90
CA GLY A 385 -33.98 43.18 -6.72
C GLY A 385 -34.80 41.89 -6.62
N SER A 386 -35.90 42.01 -5.87
CA SER A 386 -37.19 41.34 -6.05
C SER A 386 -37.45 39.98 -5.38
N ARG A 387 -38.43 40.08 -4.47
CA ARG A 387 -39.37 39.08 -3.95
C ARG A 387 -39.60 37.88 -4.87
N LYS A 388 -39.62 36.68 -4.28
CA LYS A 388 -40.80 35.80 -4.29
C LYS A 388 -40.65 34.66 -3.26
N THR A 389 -41.74 34.48 -2.53
CA THR A 389 -42.14 33.31 -1.74
C THR A 389 -42.04 32.01 -2.53
N TRP A 390 -41.37 30.99 -2.01
CA TRP A 390 -41.90 29.82 -1.28
C TRP A 390 -40.75 29.13 -0.54
#